data_AF-A0A376U8U4-F1
#
_entry.id   AF-A0A376U8U4-F1
#
_cell.length_a   1.000
_cell.length_b   1.000
_cell.length_c   1.000
_cell.angle_alpha   90.00
_cell.angle_beta   90.00
_cell.angle_gamma   90.00
#
_symmetry.space_group_name_H-M   'P 1'
#
loop_
_entity.id
_entity.type
_entity.pdbx_description
1 polymer ?
#
loop_
_entity_poly.entity_id
_entity_poly.type
_entity_poly.pdbx_seq_one_letter_code
_entity_poly.pdbx_strand_id
1 'polypeptide(L)' 'MYADGGAEKVVGEALTDLRDNVFLVSKVYPWNAGGQKAINACEASLRRLNTDYLDLYLLHWSGSFAFEETVAAMEN' A
#
# COMPACT_ATOMS: atom_id res chain seq x y z
N MET A 1 -0.97 -6.82 8.20
CA MET A 1 0.30 -6.77 8.96
C MET A 1 0.17 -5.93 10.20
N TYR A 2 0.34 -4.60 10.11
CA TYR A 2 0.24 -3.76 11.30
C TYR A 2 -1.22 -3.68 11.74
N ALA A 3 -1.55 -4.46 12.77
CA ALA A 3 -2.90 -4.64 13.28
C ALA A 3 -3.93 -4.94 12.16
N ASP A 4 -3.52 -5.72 11.14
CA ASP A 4 -4.35 -6.08 9.98
C ASP A 4 -5.10 -4.91 9.32
N GLY A 5 -4.40 -3.78 9.20
CA GLY A 5 -4.92 -2.55 8.62
C GLY A 5 -5.45 -1.56 9.65
N GLY A 6 -5.48 -1.92 10.94
CA GLY A 6 -5.80 -1.00 12.02
C GLY A 6 -4.83 0.19 12.10
N ALA A 7 -3.54 -0.03 11.87
CA ALA A 7 -2.57 1.06 11.83
C ALA A 7 -2.84 2.06 10.68
N GLU A 8 -3.24 1.57 9.51
CA GLU A 8 -3.63 2.42 8.38
C GLU A 8 -4.87 3.25 8.69
N LYS A 9 -5.84 2.71 9.43
CA LYS A 9 -7.02 3.47 9.88
C LYS A 9 -6.64 4.59 10.84
N VAL A 10 -5.79 4.31 11.82
CA VAL A 10 -5.29 5.32 12.77
C VAL A 10 -4.53 6.44 12.05
N VAL A 11 -3.67 6.07 11.09
CA VAL A 11 -2.96 7.05 10.26
C VAL A 11 -3.96 7.85 9.40
N GLY A 12 -4.91 7.20 8.75
CA GLY A 12 -5.92 7.88 7.93
C GLY A 12 -6.73 8.91 8.70
N GLU A 13 -7.15 8.58 9.93
CA GLU A 13 -7.81 9.53 10.84
C GLU A 13 -6.90 10.72 11.17
N ALA A 14 -5.63 10.46 11.49
CA ALA A 14 -4.65 11.48 11.84
C ALA A 14 -4.27 12.42 10.69
N LEU A 15 -4.48 12.02 9.43
CA LEU A 15 -4.13 12.80 8.24
C LEU A 15 -5.27 13.66 7.68
N THR A 16 -6.43 13.69 8.33
CA THR A 16 -7.55 14.56 7.95
C THR A 16 -7.07 16.01 7.84
N ASP A 17 -7.28 16.63 6.68
CA ASP A 17 -6.82 17.99 6.30
C ASP A 17 -5.28 18.21 6.32
N LEU A 18 -4.50 17.15 6.49
CA LEU A 18 -3.04 17.19 6.54
C LEU A 18 -2.37 16.36 5.45
N ARG A 19 -3.14 15.78 4.52
CA ARG A 19 -2.64 14.84 3.51
C ARG A 19 -1.47 15.41 2.69
N ASP A 20 -1.53 16.69 2.33
CA ASP A 20 -0.49 17.34 1.51
C ASP A 20 0.75 17.76 2.32
N ASN A 21 0.73 17.63 3.64
CA ASN A 21 1.83 17.97 4.54
C ASN A 21 2.69 16.77 4.94
N VAL A 22 2.41 15.59 4.37
CA VAL A 22 3.09 14.34 4.74
C VAL A 22 3.57 13.58 3.51
N PHE A 23 4.63 12.80 3.72
CA PHE A 23 5.06 11.78 2.77
C PHE A 23 4.59 10.42 3.29
N LEU A 24 3.55 9.85 2.68
CA LEU A 24 2.85 8.67 3.16
C LEU A 24 3.37 7.39 2.47
N VAL A 25 3.84 6.46 3.29
CA VAL A 25 4.38 5.17 2.83
C VAL A 25 3.54 4.01 3.36
N SER A 26 3.14 3.10 2.49
CA SER A 26 2.60 1.79 2.89
C SER A 26 3.30 0.65 2.17
N LYS A 27 2.90 -0.59 2.44
CA LYS A 27 3.60 -1.80 2.00
C LYS A 27 2.64 -2.91 1.60
N VAL A 28 2.98 -3.66 0.57
CA VAL A 28 2.27 -4.87 0.14
C VAL A 28 2.93 -6.13 0.67
N TYR A 29 2.14 -7.09 1.16
CA TYR A 29 2.66 -8.42 1.45
C TYR A 29 3.10 -9.15 0.17
N PRO A 30 4.16 -9.98 0.24
CA PRO A 30 4.69 -10.66 -0.95
C PRO A 30 3.68 -11.57 -1.66
N TRP A 31 2.78 -12.25 -0.94
CA TRP A 31 1.77 -13.12 -1.55
C TRP A 31 0.62 -12.35 -2.25
N ASN A 32 0.60 -11.02 -2.11
CA ASN A 32 -0.30 -10.13 -2.83
C ASN A 32 0.42 -9.29 -3.89
N ALA A 33 1.74 -9.43 -4.07
CA ALA A 33 2.55 -8.48 -4.83
C ALA A 33 2.63 -8.76 -6.35
N GLY A 34 1.63 -9.43 -6.94
CA GLY A 34 1.61 -9.79 -8.37
C GLY A 34 0.27 -9.46 -9.03
N GLY A 35 0.32 -8.90 -10.23
CA GLY A 35 -0.85 -8.58 -11.07
C GLY A 35 -1.99 -7.89 -10.31
N GLN A 36 -3.23 -8.34 -10.55
CA GLN A 36 -4.44 -7.76 -9.93
C GLN A 36 -4.44 -7.84 -8.40
N LYS A 37 -3.72 -8.80 -7.79
CA LYS A 37 -3.65 -8.88 -6.32
C LYS A 37 -2.93 -7.67 -5.74
N ALA A 38 -1.92 -7.15 -6.45
CA ALA A 38 -1.15 -6.00 -5.96
C ALA A 38 -2.00 -4.73 -6.00
N ILE A 39 -2.73 -4.54 -7.10
CA ILE A 39 -3.70 -3.45 -7.29
C ILE A 39 -4.77 -3.51 -6.18
N ASN A 40 -5.43 -4.66 -6.01
CA ASN A 40 -6.47 -4.83 -4.98
C ASN A 40 -5.93 -4.57 -3.56
N ALA A 41 -4.69 -4.97 -3.28
CA ALA A 41 -4.05 -4.72 -1.99
C ALA A 41 -3.76 -3.23 -1.77
N CYS A 42 -3.24 -2.54 -2.81
CA CYS A 42 -3.00 -1.10 -2.78
C CYS A 42 -4.31 -0.33 -2.55
N GLU A 43 -5.35 -0.61 -3.33
CA GLU A 43 -6.66 0.01 -3.14
C GLU A 43 -7.25 -0.23 -1.75
N ALA A 44 -7.04 -1.42 -1.18
CA ALA A 44 -7.50 -1.71 0.17
C ALA A 44 -6.76 -0.89 1.22
N SER A 45 -5.47 -0.64 1.02
CA SER A 45 -4.67 0.27 1.86
C SER A 45 -5.15 1.72 1.72
N LEU A 46 -5.33 2.22 0.49
CA LEU A 46 -5.87 3.55 0.22
C LEU A 46 -7.23 3.79 0.89
N ARG A 47 -8.16 2.82 0.79
CA ARG A 47 -9.46 2.87 1.48
C ARG A 47 -9.33 2.98 3.00
N ARG A 48 -8.36 2.29 3.62
CA ARG A 48 -8.14 2.35 5.07
C ARG A 48 -7.46 3.66 5.49
N LEU A 49 -6.58 4.21 4.65
CA LEU A 49 -5.89 5.47 4.86
C LEU A 49 -6.74 6.70 4.52
N ASN A 50 -7.92 6.51 3.93
CA ASN A 50 -8.82 7.58 3.47
C ASN A 50 -8.13 8.60 2.55
N THR A 51 -7.36 8.09 1.59
CA THR A 51 -6.67 8.89 0.57
C THR A 51 -6.69 8.14 -0.76
N ASP A 52 -6.42 8.85 -1.84
CA ASP A 52 -6.39 8.37 -3.22
C ASP A 52 -4.97 8.05 -3.72
N TYR A 53 -3.92 8.48 -3.01
CA TYR A 53 -2.54 8.17 -3.39
C TYR A 53 -1.62 7.88 -2.19
N LEU A 54 -0.56 7.11 -2.47
CA LEU A 54 0.60 6.96 -1.62
C LEU A 54 1.79 7.65 -2.28
N ASP A 55 2.65 8.27 -1.49
CA ASP A 55 3.89 8.86 -2.00
C ASP A 55 4.93 7.77 -2.31
N LEU A 56 4.85 6.64 -1.60
CA LEU A 56 5.68 5.46 -1.86
C LEU A 56 4.95 4.18 -1.44
N TYR A 57 5.01 3.16 -2.29
CA TYR A 57 4.51 1.83 -1.99
C TYR A 57 5.62 0.80 -2.09
N LEU A 58 5.82 0.01 -1.04
CA LEU A 58 6.94 -0.91 -0.93
C LEU A 58 6.50 -2.37 -1.01
N LEU A 59 7.27 -3.19 -1.72
CA LEU A 59 7.30 -4.62 -1.42
C LEU A 59 7.87 -4.80 -0.01
N HIS A 60 7.11 -5.43 0.88
CA HIS A 60 7.49 -5.52 2.29
C HIS A 60 8.73 -6.40 2.53
N TRP A 61 8.85 -7.50 1.79
CA TRP A 61 10.02 -8.37 1.65
C TRP A 61 9.81 -9.30 0.46
N SER A 62 10.85 -10.02 0.04
CA SER A 62 10.81 -10.92 -1.13
C SER A 62 9.82 -12.08 -0.96
N GLY A 63 9.14 -12.44 -2.06
CA GLY A 63 8.11 -13.47 -2.11
C GLY A 63 8.34 -14.51 -3.20
N SER A 64 7.26 -15.21 -3.58
CA SER A 64 7.27 -16.22 -4.65
C SER A 64 6.99 -15.65 -6.04
N PHE A 65 6.44 -14.44 -6.15
CA PHE A 65 6.31 -13.75 -7.44
C PHE A 65 7.70 -13.32 -7.92
N ALA A 66 7.93 -13.39 -9.24
CA ALA A 66 9.13 -12.84 -9.85
C ALA A 66 9.17 -11.32 -9.66
N PHE A 67 10.36 -10.74 -9.51
CA PHE A 67 10.48 -9.29 -9.30
C PHE A 67 9.91 -8.50 -10.47
N GLU A 68 10.08 -8.99 -11.69
CA GLU A 68 9.52 -8.41 -12.90
C GLU A 68 7.99 -8.30 -12.85
N GLU A 69 7.32 -9.32 -12.29
CA GLU A 69 5.86 -9.30 -12.11
C GLU A 69 5.44 -8.28 -11.06
N THR A 70 6.17 -8.21 -9.94
CA THR A 70 5.91 -7.20 -8.91
C THR A 70 6.16 -5.78 -9.41
N VAL A 71 7.26 -5.54 -10.12
CA VAL A 71 7.58 -4.23 -10.71
C VAL A 71 6.52 -3.85 -11.75
N ALA A 72 6.13 -4.76 -12.64
CA ALA A 72 5.09 -4.51 -13.62
C ALA A 72 3.75 -4.11 -12.96
N ALA A 73 3.44 -4.67 -11.79
CA ALA A 73 2.24 -4.31 -11.04
C ALA A 73 2.36 -2.94 -10.33
N MET A 74 3.58 -2.49 -10.00
CA MET A 74 3.84 -1.18 -9.38
C MET A 74 3.84 -0.03 -10.40
N GLU A 75 4.13 -0.33 -11.67
CA GLU A 75 4.19 0.64 -12.78
C GLU A 75 2.86 0.76 -13.57
N ASN A 76 1.80 0.07 -13.13
CA ASN A 76 0.46 0.17 -13.73
C ASN A 76 -0.25 1.47 -13.31
#